data_AF-A0A139H7R6-F1
#
_entry.id   AF-A0A139H7R6-F1
#
_cell.length_a   1.000
_cell.length_b   1.000
_cell.length_c   1.000
_cell.angle_alpha   90.00
_cell.angle_beta   90.00
_cell.angle_gamma   90.00
#
_symmetry.space_group_name_H-M   'P 1'
#
loop_
_entity.id
_entity.type
_entity.pdbx_description
1 polymer ?
#
loop_
_entity_poly.entity_id
_entity_poly.type
_entity_poly.pdbx_seq_one_letter_code
_entity_poly.pdbx_strand_id
1 'polypeptide(L)' 'MSGKANAPQMDTVELPSHFAVWLCIQEAKFPRDKFVWCNWDVEELQAKKAEIKGSLLHAANCIGWPYTP' A
#
# COMPACT_ATOMS: atom_id res chain seq x y z
N MET A 1 0.25 -7.85 -36.60
CA MET A 1 1.72 -7.93 -36.49
C MET A 1 2.23 -6.67 -35.83
N SER A 2 2.48 -6.66 -34.52
CA SER A 2 3.56 -5.84 -33.94
C SER A 2 3.79 -6.33 -32.52
N GLY A 3 4.93 -7.00 -32.32
CA GLY A 3 5.31 -7.58 -31.04
C GLY A 3 5.46 -6.48 -30.00
N LYS A 4 4.72 -6.59 -28.89
CA LYS A 4 5.05 -5.82 -27.69
C LYS A 4 6.26 -6.49 -27.07
N ALA A 5 7.41 -5.84 -27.21
CA ALA A 5 8.61 -6.16 -26.46
C ALA A 5 8.25 -6.28 -24.96
N ASN A 6 8.84 -7.28 -24.29
CA ASN A 6 8.78 -7.47 -22.83
C ASN A 6 9.50 -6.31 -22.11
N ALA A 7 8.99 -5.09 -22.24
CA ALA A 7 9.26 -4.04 -21.27
C ALA A 7 8.46 -4.37 -20.01
N PRO A 8 8.98 -4.14 -18.80
CA PRO A 8 8.16 -4.24 -17.59
C PRO A 8 6.93 -3.38 -17.84
N GLN A 9 5.76 -4.02 -17.81
CA GLN A 9 4.48 -3.38 -18.04
C GLN A 9 4.35 -2.21 -17.08
N MET A 10 4.53 -0.99 -17.60
CA MET A 10 4.42 0.21 -16.78
C MET A 10 3.01 0.28 -16.22
N ASP A 11 2.92 0.66 -14.94
CA ASP A 11 1.64 0.88 -14.28
C ASP A 11 0.79 1.85 -15.09
N THR A 12 -0.50 1.53 -15.21
CA THR A 12 -1.46 2.44 -15.83
C THR A 12 -1.86 3.53 -14.84
N VAL A 13 -2.21 4.71 -15.35
CA VAL A 13 -2.70 5.84 -14.51
C VAL A 13 -3.97 5.47 -13.73
N GLU A 14 -4.70 4.47 -14.21
CA GLU A 14 -5.91 3.95 -13.61
C GLU A 14 -5.67 3.33 -12.22
N LEU A 15 -4.56 2.62 -12.03
CA LEU A 15 -4.22 1.95 -10.77
C LEU A 15 -4.12 2.91 -9.56
N PRO A 16 -3.27 3.97 -9.58
CA PRO A 16 -3.21 4.91 -8.47
C PRO A 16 -4.50 5.75 -8.35
N SER A 17 -5.23 5.96 -9.44
CA SER A 17 -6.48 6.74 -9.42
C SER A 17 -7.57 6.00 -8.63
N HIS A 18 -7.81 4.72 -8.93
CA HIS A 18 -8.77 3.89 -8.18
C HIS A 18 -8.35 3.71 -6.73
N PHE A 19 -7.05 3.53 -6.48
CA PHE A 19 -6.53 3.40 -5.12
C PHE A 19 -6.73 4.67 -4.28
N ALA A 20 -6.52 5.86 -4.87
CA ALA A 20 -6.80 7.13 -4.19
C ALA A 20 -8.28 7.29 -3.84
N VAL A 21 -9.18 6.88 -4.73
CA VAL A 21 -10.63 6.88 -4.47
C VAL A 21 -10.98 5.91 -3.34
N TRP A 22 -10.38 4.71 -3.33
CA TRP A 22 -10.57 3.74 -2.26
C TRP A 22 -10.16 4.28 -0.89
N LEU A 23 -9.02 5.00 -0.79
CA LEU A 23 -8.57 5.62 0.46
C LEU A 23 -9.55 6.65 1.05
N CYS A 24 -10.46 7.21 0.25
CA CYS A 24 -11.46 8.17 0.71
C CYS A 24 -12.65 7.52 1.45
N ILE A 25 -12.83 6.19 1.36
CA ILE A 25 -13.96 5.51 2.00
C ILE A 25 -13.69 5.22 3.49
N GLN A 26 -14.76 5.00 4.27
CA GLN A 26 -14.64 4.74 5.72
C GLN A 26 -13.86 3.45 6.04
N GLU A 27 -13.97 2.43 5.19
CA GLU A 27 -13.32 1.14 5.38
C GLU A 27 -11.79 1.25 5.30
N ALA A 28 -11.29 2.16 4.46
CA ALA A 28 -9.88 2.47 4.23
C ALA A 28 -9.29 3.49 5.21
N LYS A 29 -9.95 3.74 6.36
CA LYS A 29 -9.41 4.64 7.40
C LYS A 29 -8.31 4.02 8.27
N PHE A 30 -8.13 2.70 8.22
CA PHE A 30 -7.15 1.99 9.06
C PHE A 30 -5.67 2.26 8.72
N PRO A 31 -5.24 2.44 7.45
CA PRO A 31 -3.87 2.83 7.13
C PRO A 31 -3.61 4.33 7.35
N ARG A 32 -4.46 5.05 8.09
CA ARG A 32 -4.17 6.45 8.44
C ARG A 32 -2.83 6.53 9.17
N ASP A 33 -2.00 7.49 8.78
CA ASP A 33 -0.62 7.68 9.26
C ASP A 33 0.37 6.57 8.85
N LYS A 34 0.00 5.74 7.87
CA LYS A 34 0.85 4.70 7.28
C LYS A 34 1.13 4.98 5.80
N PHE A 35 2.24 4.46 5.30
CA PHE A 35 2.65 4.49 3.90
C PHE A 35 2.18 3.23 3.20
N VAL A 36 1.33 3.39 2.20
CA VAL A 36 0.75 2.28 1.42
C VAL A 36 1.06 2.49 -0.05
N TRP A 37 1.28 1.40 -0.78
CA TRP A 37 1.56 1.44 -2.20
C TRP A 37 0.38 0.90 -3.01
N CYS A 38 0.02 1.59 -4.09
CA CYS A 38 -1.13 1.29 -4.93
C CYS A 38 -1.08 -0.09 -5.61
N ASN A 39 0.10 -0.68 -5.76
CA ASN A 39 0.28 -2.01 -6.33
C ASN A 39 -0.07 -3.16 -5.36
N TRP A 40 -0.47 -2.84 -4.13
CA TRP A 40 -0.90 -3.85 -3.16
C TRP A 40 -2.37 -4.20 -3.30
N ASP A 41 -2.70 -5.45 -2.99
CA ASP A 41 -4.07 -5.92 -3.01
C ASP A 41 -4.86 -5.35 -1.81
N VAL A 42 -6.00 -4.75 -2.12
CA VAL A 42 -6.91 -4.15 -1.14
C VAL A 42 -7.51 -5.20 -0.21
N GLU A 43 -7.81 -6.41 -0.72
CA GLU A 43 -8.42 -7.48 0.07
C GLU A 43 -7.46 -7.99 1.14
N GLU A 44 -6.19 -8.16 0.77
CA GLU A 44 -5.13 -8.57 1.70
C GLU A 44 -4.87 -7.50 2.77
N LEU A 45 -4.86 -6.22 2.37
CA LEU A 45 -4.71 -5.11 3.31
C LEU A 45 -5.86 -5.06 4.33
N GLN A 46 -7.08 -5.33 3.89
CA GLN A 46 -8.23 -5.41 4.80
C GLN A 46 -8.14 -6.60 5.75
N ALA A 47 -7.69 -7.77 5.27
CA ALA A 47 -7.47 -8.95 6.12
C ALA A 47 -6.43 -8.69 7.22
N LYS A 48 -5.37 -7.91 6.92
CA LYS A 48 -4.29 -7.57 7.87
C LYS A 48 -4.54 -6.30 8.68
N LYS A 49 -5.73 -5.72 8.62
CA LYS A 49 -6.08 -4.45 9.29
C LYS A 49 -5.75 -4.43 10.80
N ALA A 50 -5.98 -5.54 11.50
CA ALA A 50 -5.69 -5.64 12.93
C ALA A 50 -4.19 -5.55 13.24
N GLU A 51 -3.37 -6.24 12.43
CA GLU A 51 -1.92 -6.28 12.56
C GLU A 51 -1.29 -4.92 12.22
N ILE A 52 -1.76 -4.28 11.13
CA ILE A 52 -1.26 -2.97 10.68
C ILE A 52 -1.57 -1.88 11.71
N LYS A 53 -2.73 -1.94 12.37
CA LYS A 53 -3.11 -0.97 13.40
C LYS A 53 -2.31 -1.13 14.69
N GLY A 54 -1.97 -2.37 15.07
CA GLY A 54 -1.26 -2.67 16.31
C GLY A 54 0.28 -2.56 16.21
N SER A 55 0.82 -2.43 15.00
CA SER A 55 2.26 -2.49 14.77
C SER A 55 2.82 -1.21 14.15
N LEU A 56 4.15 -1.16 14.09
CA LEU A 56 4.91 -0.16 13.35
C LEU A 56 5.01 -0.49 11.85
N LEU A 57 4.33 -1.54 11.38
CA LEU A 57 4.29 -1.87 9.95
C LEU A 57 3.75 -0.68 9.17
N HIS A 58 4.39 -0.42 8.03
CA HIS A 58 4.07 0.67 7.11
C HIS A 58 4.20 2.08 7.71
N ALA A 59 4.77 2.25 8.90
CA ALA A 59 5.14 3.57 9.40
C ALA A 59 6.58 3.90 8.95
N ALA A 60 6.80 5.08 8.39
CA ALA A 60 8.16 5.60 8.24
C ALA A 60 8.61 6.10 9.62
N ASN A 61 9.31 5.26 10.37
CA ASN A 61 9.86 5.60 11.67
C ASN A 61 11.40 5.64 11.61
N CYS A 62 11.98 6.42 12.52
CA CYS A 62 13.42 6.46 12.72
C CYS A 62 13.69 5.91 14.13
N ILE A 63 13.67 4.58 14.29
CA ILE A 63 13.79 3.96 15.61
C ILE A 63 15.24 3.94 16.14
N GLY A 64 16.20 4.38 15.34
CA GLY A 64 17.62 4.43 15.73
C GLY A 64 18.23 3.03 15.93
N TRP A 65 19.51 3.02 16.30
CA TRP A 65 20.25 1.80 16.64
C TRP A 65 20.65 1.81 18.13
N PRO A 66 20.66 0.66 18.85
CA PRO A 66 20.24 -0.67 18.43
C PRO A 66 18.72 -0.83 18.67
N TYR A 67 17.97 -1.23 17.65
CA TYR A 67 16.55 -1.52 17.79
C TYR A 67 16.39 -2.83 18.57
N THR A 68 16.13 -2.72 19.88
CA THR A 68 15.53 -3.82 20.66
C THR A 68 14.03 -3.57 20.76
N PRO A 69 13.20 -4.61 20.53
CA PRO A 69 11.74 -4.51 20.51
C PRO A 69 11.15 -4.10 21.88
#